data_AF-A0A8H7ISS2-F1
#
_entry.id   AF-A0A8H7ISS2-F1
#
_cell.length_a   1.000
_cell.length_b   1.000
_cell.length_c   1.000
_cell.angle_alpha   90.00
_cell.angle_beta   90.00
_cell.angle_gamma   90.00
#
_symmetry.space_group_name_H-M   'P 1'
#
loop_
_entity.id
_entity.type
_entity.pdbx_description
1 polymer ?
#
loop_
_entity_poly.entity_id
_entity_poly.type
_entity_poly.pdbx_seq_one_letter_code
_entity_poly.pdbx_strand_id
1 'polypeptide(L)'
;MASLRGMRQPELSKRLYGLIKSENHAIGAHESAGRERASIAAQLSEWGEATGDDAVSDVSDKLGVLMAEMAEQEDLFAQNLEDYRGVLKQIRNTESSVQPSRDHKAKVADEIAKLKYKEPSNTKIVQLEQELVRAEAQSLVAEAQLTNITRQKFKEAYDLHLAAVIERAEKQAMLAKHARRVLNLLDDSPIVPGEAHPTYAGESAGSDILNDAEDELRAWQPRYEPISSNAASLGAGAMPSSGVGISSSASEYAPTAVGGEVQQSRIEGDVHPAYRTSKARSASGSSAGGERQQQQNPPYPVSEVEEGAMF
;
A
#
# COMPACT_ATOMS: atom_id res chain seq x y z
N MET A 1 -11.78 -16.97 27.86
CA MET A 1 -11.19 -18.09 27.09
C MET A 1 -10.80 -17.58 25.71
N ALA A 2 -9.55 -17.16 25.54
CA ALA A 2 -9.00 -16.81 24.22
C ALA A 2 -8.51 -18.10 23.54
N SER A 3 -9.00 -18.35 22.33
CA SER A 3 -8.62 -19.51 21.51
C SER A 3 -7.09 -19.52 21.28
N LEU A 4 -6.40 -20.46 21.93
CA LEU A 4 -4.98 -20.80 21.79
C LEU A 4 -4.69 -21.52 20.45
N ARG A 5 -5.40 -21.16 19.39
CA ARG A 5 -5.09 -21.56 18.01
C ARG A 5 -4.46 -20.37 17.29
N GLY A 6 -3.41 -19.82 17.87
CA GLY A 6 -2.47 -18.98 17.13
C GLY A 6 -1.90 -19.88 16.04
N MET A 7 -2.35 -19.70 14.80
CA MET A 7 -1.79 -20.33 13.62
C MET A 7 -0.27 -20.14 13.72
N ARG A 8 0.48 -21.21 14.07
CA ARG A 8 1.94 -21.16 14.07
C ARG A 8 2.32 -20.90 12.62
N GLN A 9 2.56 -19.64 12.28
CA GLN A 9 3.02 -19.29 10.95
C GLN A 9 4.31 -20.06 10.69
N PRO A 10 4.47 -20.64 9.50
CA PRO A 10 5.70 -21.32 9.16
C PRO A 10 6.89 -20.38 9.34
N GLU A 11 8.00 -20.89 9.90
CA GLU A 11 9.16 -20.08 10.32
C GLU A 11 9.66 -19.12 9.22
N LEU A 12 9.69 -19.60 7.97
CA LEU A 12 10.12 -18.82 6.81
C LEU A 12 9.32 -17.52 6.65
N SER A 13 7.99 -17.61 6.80
CA SER A 13 7.07 -16.50 6.51
C SER A 13 6.94 -15.48 7.64
N LYS A 14 7.45 -15.80 8.84
CA LYS A 14 7.26 -14.97 10.04
C LYS A 14 7.89 -13.58 9.91
N ARG A 15 9.08 -13.50 9.32
CA ARG A 15 9.80 -12.23 9.17
C ARG A 15 9.07 -11.29 8.22
N LEU A 16 8.67 -11.81 7.06
CA LEU A 16 7.92 -11.02 6.08
C LEU A 16 6.51 -10.68 6.60
N TYR A 17 5.87 -11.55 7.37
CA TYR A 17 4.64 -11.19 8.08
C TYR A 17 4.82 -10.02 9.03
N GLY A 18 5.92 -10.00 9.80
CA GLY A 18 6.29 -8.87 10.65
C GLY A 18 6.42 -7.57 9.86
N LEU A 19 7.12 -7.61 8.72
CA LEU A 19 7.25 -6.46 7.81
C LEU A 19 5.88 -5.98 7.30
N ILE A 20 5.06 -6.88 6.74
CA ILE A 20 3.71 -6.57 6.23
C ILE A 20 2.82 -5.97 7.32
N LYS A 21 2.99 -6.43 8.57
CA LYS A 21 2.27 -5.87 9.71
C LYS A 21 2.74 -4.44 9.98
N SER A 22 4.05 -4.19 10.05
CA SER A 22 4.59 -2.83 10.24
C SER A 22 4.15 -1.87 9.14
N GLU A 23 4.18 -2.30 7.88
CA GLU A 23 3.70 -1.49 6.74
C GLU A 23 2.23 -1.07 6.92
N ASN A 24 1.38 -1.96 7.45
CA ASN A 24 -0.02 -1.61 7.75
C ASN A 24 -0.14 -0.48 8.79
N HIS A 25 0.77 -0.40 9.75
CA HIS A 25 0.76 0.68 10.74
C HIS A 25 1.21 1.99 10.11
N ALA A 26 2.23 1.95 9.24
CA ALA A 26 2.67 3.11 8.48
C ALA A 26 1.55 3.65 7.57
N ILE A 27 0.86 2.78 6.82
CA ILE A 27 -0.31 3.14 6.00
C ILE A 27 -1.37 3.85 6.84
N GLY A 28 -1.77 3.27 7.98
CA GLY A 28 -2.75 3.88 8.87
C GLY A 28 -2.29 5.24 9.45
N ALA A 29 -0.98 5.46 9.62
CA ALA A 29 -0.44 6.76 10.00
C ALA A 29 -0.57 7.79 8.88
N HIS A 30 -0.34 7.40 7.62
CA HIS A 30 -0.56 8.28 6.45
C HIS A 30 -2.05 8.64 6.27
N GLU A 31 -2.96 7.66 6.38
CA GLU A 31 -4.40 7.92 6.36
C GLU A 31 -4.84 8.89 7.47
N SER A 32 -4.28 8.73 8.67
CA SER A 32 -4.56 9.63 9.78
C SER A 32 -4.01 11.02 9.52
N ALA A 33 -2.77 11.13 9.01
CA ALA A 33 -2.17 12.41 8.65
C ALA A 33 -2.98 13.16 7.59
N GLY A 34 -3.52 12.45 6.58
CA GLY A 34 -4.43 13.02 5.59
C GLY A 34 -5.70 13.59 6.23
N ARG A 35 -6.41 12.80 7.04
CA ARG A 35 -7.63 13.28 7.74
C ARG A 35 -7.37 14.49 8.63
N GLU A 36 -6.29 14.47 9.42
CA GLU A 36 -5.92 15.62 10.25
C GLU A 36 -5.57 16.85 9.40
N ARG A 37 -4.89 16.67 8.26
CA ARG A 37 -4.57 17.77 7.34
C ARG A 37 -5.82 18.43 6.77
N ALA A 38 -6.81 17.65 6.35
CA ALA A 38 -8.09 18.16 5.86
C ALA A 38 -8.87 18.92 6.96
N SER A 39 -8.86 18.40 8.19
CA SER A 39 -9.45 19.09 9.35
C SER A 39 -8.77 20.44 9.62
N ILE A 40 -7.43 20.47 9.62
CA ILE A 40 -6.64 21.70 9.80
C ILE A 40 -6.93 22.70 8.67
N ALA A 41 -7.09 22.23 7.44
CA ALA A 41 -7.43 23.08 6.30
C ALA A 41 -8.79 23.79 6.49
N ALA A 42 -9.81 23.06 6.96
CA ALA A 42 -11.12 23.64 7.26
C ALA A 42 -11.06 24.66 8.41
N GLN A 43 -10.32 24.34 9.48
CA GLN A 43 -10.12 25.24 10.62
C GLN A 43 -9.38 26.53 10.22
N LEU A 44 -8.44 26.45 9.28
CA LEU A 44 -7.72 27.61 8.78
C LEU A 44 -8.66 28.60 8.07
N SER A 45 -9.52 28.09 7.18
CA SER A 45 -10.51 28.92 6.47
C SER A 45 -11.51 29.54 7.45
N GLU A 46 -12.05 28.74 8.38
CA GLU A 46 -13.00 29.22 9.40
C GLU A 46 -12.39 30.31 10.29
N TRP A 47 -11.15 30.10 10.74
CA TRP A 47 -10.44 31.10 11.54
C TRP A 47 -10.20 32.39 10.77
N GLY A 48 -9.81 32.31 9.50
CA GLY A 48 -9.56 33.49 8.68
C GLY A 48 -10.81 34.33 8.45
N GLU A 49 -11.97 33.69 8.20
CA GLU A 49 -13.26 34.38 8.12
C GLU A 49 -13.58 35.13 9.42
N ALA A 50 -13.33 34.50 10.57
CA ALA A 50 -13.59 35.08 11.89
C ALA A 50 -12.70 36.29 12.24
N THR A 51 -11.63 36.56 11.48
CA THR A 51 -10.77 37.74 11.71
C THR A 51 -11.45 39.05 11.33
N GLY A 52 -12.43 39.01 10.41
CA GLY A 52 -13.05 40.21 9.83
C GLY A 52 -12.11 41.03 8.92
N ASP A 53 -10.95 40.48 8.55
CA ASP A 53 -10.01 41.05 7.59
C ASP A 53 -10.19 40.34 6.24
N ASP A 54 -10.64 41.09 5.22
CA ASP A 54 -10.94 40.56 3.89
C ASP A 54 -9.72 39.88 3.23
N ALA A 55 -8.51 40.42 3.44
CA ALA A 55 -7.29 39.86 2.87
C ALA A 55 -6.89 38.55 3.56
N VAL A 56 -6.94 38.53 4.90
CA VAL A 56 -6.64 37.32 5.68
C VAL A 56 -7.68 36.23 5.41
N SER A 57 -8.96 36.61 5.32
CA SER A 57 -10.06 35.71 4.98
C SER A 57 -9.83 35.03 3.64
N ASP A 58 -9.61 35.80 2.55
CA ASP A 58 -9.38 35.21 1.23
C ASP A 58 -8.10 34.36 1.17
N VAL A 59 -6.98 34.86 1.70
CA VAL A 59 -5.70 34.12 1.71
C VAL A 59 -5.81 32.81 2.48
N SER A 60 -6.46 32.82 3.65
CA SER A 60 -6.67 31.61 4.44
C SER A 60 -7.57 30.59 3.75
N ASP A 61 -8.62 31.04 3.03
CA ASP A 61 -9.51 30.18 2.26
C ASP A 61 -8.75 29.47 1.13
N LYS A 62 -7.97 30.21 0.33
CA LYS A 62 -7.14 29.63 -0.74
C LYS A 62 -6.05 28.69 -0.20
N LEU A 63 -5.45 29.02 0.94
CA LEU A 63 -4.53 28.10 1.63
C LEU A 63 -5.25 26.84 2.11
N GLY A 64 -6.46 26.96 2.64
CA GLY A 64 -7.32 25.84 3.01
C GLY A 64 -7.56 24.89 1.84
N VAL A 65 -7.92 25.41 0.67
CA VAL A 65 -8.11 24.60 -0.55
C VAL A 65 -6.83 23.83 -0.92
N LEU A 66 -5.67 24.51 -0.94
CA LEU A 66 -4.39 23.85 -1.26
C LEU A 66 -3.98 22.82 -0.21
N MET A 67 -4.23 23.08 1.07
CA MET A 67 -3.95 22.15 2.16
C MET A 67 -4.88 20.92 2.15
N ALA A 68 -6.14 21.09 1.77
CA ALA A 68 -7.08 19.99 1.55
C ALA A 68 -6.60 19.12 0.38
N GLU A 69 -6.16 19.72 -0.73
CA GLU A 69 -5.59 18.94 -1.83
C GLU A 69 -4.31 18.19 -1.42
N MET A 70 -3.46 18.77 -0.55
CA MET A 70 -2.31 18.06 0.03
C MET A 70 -2.72 16.84 0.89
N ALA A 71 -3.87 16.94 1.57
CA ALA A 71 -4.46 15.83 2.33
C ALA A 71 -4.90 14.69 1.40
N GLU A 72 -5.46 15.05 0.25
CA GLU A 72 -5.99 14.10 -0.73
C GLU A 72 -4.84 13.35 -1.41
N GLN A 73 -3.72 14.03 -1.67
CA GLN A 73 -2.49 13.37 -2.10
C GLN A 73 -1.91 12.40 -1.05
N GLU A 74 -2.15 12.65 0.24
CA GLU A 74 -1.73 11.73 1.31
C GLU A 74 -2.60 10.46 1.35
N ASP A 75 -3.91 10.60 1.13
CA ASP A 75 -4.83 9.45 1.04
C ASP A 75 -4.52 8.58 -0.19
N LEU A 76 -4.29 9.20 -1.35
CA LEU A 76 -3.85 8.49 -2.56
C LEU A 76 -2.54 7.73 -2.34
N PHE A 77 -1.59 8.34 -1.62
CA PHE A 77 -0.34 7.66 -1.26
C PHE A 77 -0.58 6.44 -0.36
N ALA A 78 -1.44 6.55 0.65
CA ALA A 78 -1.80 5.43 1.51
C ALA A 78 -2.43 4.26 0.71
N GLN A 79 -3.30 4.56 -0.26
CA GLN A 79 -3.87 3.57 -1.18
C GLN A 79 -2.79 2.86 -2.00
N ASN A 80 -1.86 3.61 -2.59
CA ASN A 80 -0.74 3.04 -3.37
C ASN A 80 0.19 2.17 -2.50
N LEU A 81 0.40 2.53 -1.24
CA LEU A 81 1.15 1.69 -0.29
C LEU A 81 0.43 0.37 0.03
N GLU A 82 -0.91 0.34 0.05
CA GLU A 82 -1.66 -0.92 0.21
C GLU A 82 -1.52 -1.82 -1.01
N ASP A 83 -1.42 -1.28 -2.23
CA ASP A 83 -1.12 -2.05 -3.45
C ASP A 83 0.27 -2.72 -3.36
N TYR A 84 1.30 -1.94 -3.01
CA TYR A 84 2.64 -2.46 -2.71
C TYR A 84 2.60 -3.58 -1.65
N ARG A 85 1.89 -3.34 -0.55
CA ARG A 85 1.73 -4.31 0.54
C ARG A 85 0.97 -5.56 0.08
N GLY A 86 0.04 -5.42 -0.85
CA GLY A 86 -0.64 -6.52 -1.55
C GLY A 86 0.35 -7.45 -2.25
N VAL A 87 1.35 -6.89 -2.93
CA VAL A 87 2.42 -7.67 -3.58
C VAL A 87 3.29 -8.41 -2.56
N LEU A 88 3.66 -7.77 -1.44
CA LEU A 88 4.40 -8.47 -0.37
C LEU A 88 3.61 -9.65 0.23
N LYS A 89 2.28 -9.53 0.38
CA LYS A 89 1.44 -10.65 0.82
C LYS A 89 1.54 -11.85 -0.12
N GLN A 90 1.73 -11.64 -1.43
CA GLN A 90 1.91 -12.72 -2.40
C GLN A 90 3.22 -13.49 -2.11
N ILE A 91 4.33 -12.79 -1.86
CA ILE A 91 5.61 -13.42 -1.50
C ILE A 91 5.43 -14.28 -0.24
N ARG A 92 4.84 -13.72 0.82
CA ARG A 92 4.57 -14.45 2.08
C ARG A 92 3.69 -15.69 1.85
N ASN A 93 2.69 -15.59 0.98
CA ASN A 93 1.82 -16.73 0.65
C ASN A 93 2.62 -17.85 -0.03
N THR A 94 3.51 -17.51 -0.96
CA THR A 94 4.42 -18.47 -1.60
C THR A 94 5.40 -19.08 -0.59
N GLU A 95 5.96 -18.28 0.31
CA GLU A 95 6.80 -18.79 1.41
C GLU A 95 6.03 -19.80 2.28
N SER A 96 4.75 -19.55 2.54
CA SER A 96 3.89 -20.43 3.34
C SER A 96 3.53 -21.72 2.59
N SER A 97 3.32 -21.65 1.27
CA SER A 97 2.90 -22.80 0.46
C SER A 97 4.02 -23.81 0.19
N VAL A 98 5.30 -23.40 0.35
CA VAL A 98 6.47 -24.29 0.18
C VAL A 98 6.70 -25.17 1.42
N GLN A 99 6.17 -24.76 2.58
CA GLN A 99 6.45 -25.41 3.86
C GLN A 99 5.96 -26.86 3.95
N PRO A 100 4.75 -27.20 3.47
CA PRO A 100 4.32 -28.60 3.40
C PRO A 100 5.29 -29.51 2.63
N SER A 101 5.93 -29.00 1.57
CA SER A 101 6.92 -29.79 0.80
C SER A 101 8.19 -30.05 1.63
N ARG A 102 8.66 -29.06 2.39
CA ARG A 102 9.80 -29.20 3.32
C ARG A 102 9.48 -30.19 4.43
N ASP A 103 8.31 -30.05 5.05
CA ASP A 103 7.86 -30.89 6.15
C ASP A 103 7.68 -32.35 5.69
N HIS A 104 7.12 -32.57 4.50
CA HIS A 104 6.97 -33.90 3.92
C HIS A 104 8.32 -34.57 3.67
N LYS A 105 9.29 -33.86 3.06
CA LYS A 105 10.65 -34.38 2.86
C LYS A 105 11.33 -34.75 4.18
N ALA A 106 11.26 -33.87 5.18
CA ALA A 106 11.84 -34.12 6.50
C ALA A 106 11.20 -35.34 7.17
N LYS A 107 9.87 -35.46 7.11
CA LYS A 107 9.14 -36.60 7.68
C LYS A 107 9.56 -37.93 7.04
N VAL A 108 9.66 -38.00 5.71
CA VAL A 108 10.10 -39.23 5.02
C VAL A 108 11.53 -39.59 5.42
N ALA A 109 12.43 -38.60 5.50
CA ALA A 109 13.81 -38.81 5.93
C ALA A 109 13.91 -39.34 7.38
N ASP A 110 13.11 -38.80 8.30
CA ASP A 110 13.05 -39.23 9.70
C ASP A 110 12.50 -40.66 9.83
N GLU A 111 11.47 -41.01 9.04
CA GLU A 111 10.92 -42.37 8.99
C GLU A 111 11.95 -43.39 8.51
N ILE A 112 12.74 -43.05 7.48
CA ILE A 112 13.86 -43.87 7.00
C ILE A 112 14.91 -44.05 8.11
N ALA A 113 15.35 -42.96 8.75
CA ALA A 113 16.36 -43.01 9.79
C ALA A 113 15.91 -43.90 10.97
N LYS A 114 14.65 -43.75 11.38
CA LYS A 114 14.04 -44.55 12.46
C LYS A 114 13.98 -46.03 12.10
N LEU A 115 13.57 -46.39 10.88
CA LEU A 115 13.50 -47.78 10.43
C LEU A 115 14.90 -48.39 10.27
N LYS A 116 15.87 -47.66 9.71
CA LYS A 116 17.27 -48.12 9.62
C LYS A 116 17.88 -48.41 11.00
N TYR A 117 17.52 -47.64 12.02
CA TYR A 117 18.00 -47.86 13.39
C TYR A 117 17.31 -49.04 14.08
N LYS A 118 15.97 -49.18 13.97
CA LYS A 118 15.20 -50.19 14.71
C LYS A 118 15.07 -51.53 14.00
N GLU A 119 14.88 -51.51 12.68
CA GLU A 119 14.52 -52.67 11.86
C GLU A 119 15.23 -52.60 10.49
N PRO A 120 16.57 -52.77 10.45
CA PRO A 120 17.36 -52.54 9.25
C PRO A 120 17.03 -53.49 8.07
N SER A 121 16.40 -54.63 8.32
CA SER A 121 15.95 -55.58 7.30
C SER A 121 14.53 -55.33 6.79
N ASN A 122 13.87 -54.27 7.24
CA ASN A 122 12.49 -53.96 6.83
C ASN A 122 12.42 -53.54 5.37
N THR A 123 11.64 -54.25 4.56
CA THR A 123 11.49 -54.01 3.11
C THR A 123 10.88 -52.65 2.77
N LYS A 124 10.18 -52.01 3.72
CA LYS A 124 9.64 -50.65 3.57
C LYS A 124 10.73 -49.58 3.41
N ILE A 125 11.96 -49.84 3.83
CA ILE A 125 13.07 -48.89 3.70
C ILE A 125 13.29 -48.51 2.23
N VAL A 126 13.27 -49.49 1.32
CA VAL A 126 13.48 -49.24 -0.12
C VAL A 126 12.34 -48.41 -0.71
N GLN A 127 11.11 -48.62 -0.26
CA GLN A 127 9.94 -47.84 -0.70
C GLN A 127 10.04 -46.38 -0.24
N LEU A 128 10.39 -46.17 1.04
CA LEU A 128 10.57 -44.83 1.59
C LEU A 128 11.77 -44.10 0.95
N GLU A 129 12.84 -44.82 0.59
CA GLU A 129 13.97 -44.22 -0.15
C GLU A 129 13.54 -43.71 -1.54
N GLN A 130 12.71 -44.46 -2.26
CA GLN A 130 12.13 -43.99 -3.52
C GLN A 130 11.18 -42.80 -3.32
N GLU A 131 10.38 -42.82 -2.26
CA GLU A 131 9.52 -41.71 -1.86
C GLU A 131 10.35 -40.45 -1.51
N LEU A 132 11.48 -40.62 -0.82
CA LEU A 132 12.39 -39.52 -0.48
C LEU A 132 12.94 -38.85 -1.73
N VAL A 133 13.38 -39.63 -2.73
CA VAL A 133 13.85 -39.08 -4.01
C VAL A 133 12.75 -38.27 -4.70
N ARG A 134 11.50 -38.73 -4.65
CA ARG A 134 10.35 -37.98 -5.19
C ARG A 134 10.10 -36.69 -4.39
N ALA A 135 10.12 -36.75 -3.07
CA ALA A 135 9.92 -35.60 -2.19
C ALA A 135 11.04 -34.56 -2.34
N GLU A 136 12.29 -35.00 -2.57
CA GLU A 136 13.43 -34.14 -2.88
C GLU A 136 13.24 -33.41 -4.20
N ALA A 137 12.83 -34.11 -5.27
CA ALA A 137 12.55 -33.48 -6.55
C ALA A 137 11.43 -32.43 -6.45
N GLN A 138 10.35 -32.74 -5.74
CA GLN A 138 9.25 -31.78 -5.49
C GLN A 138 9.73 -30.58 -4.67
N SER A 139 10.55 -30.81 -3.64
CA SER A 139 11.14 -29.75 -2.83
C SER A 139 12.03 -28.83 -3.68
N LEU A 140 12.86 -29.38 -4.58
CA LEU A 140 13.70 -28.57 -5.48
C LEU A 140 12.88 -27.67 -6.39
N VAL A 141 11.79 -28.19 -6.97
CA VAL A 141 10.89 -27.39 -7.80
C VAL A 141 10.23 -26.28 -6.97
N ALA A 142 9.70 -26.60 -5.79
CA ALA A 142 9.06 -25.61 -4.91
C ALA A 142 10.01 -24.50 -4.47
N GLU A 143 11.27 -24.82 -4.14
CA GLU A 143 12.31 -23.83 -3.79
C GLU A 143 12.70 -22.94 -4.97
N ALA A 144 12.78 -23.51 -6.18
CA ALA A 144 13.06 -22.74 -7.39
C ALA A 144 11.92 -21.75 -7.69
N GLN A 145 10.67 -22.22 -7.60
CA GLN A 145 9.48 -21.37 -7.75
C GLN A 145 9.44 -20.25 -6.73
N LEU A 146 9.69 -20.57 -5.46
CA LEU A 146 9.79 -19.57 -4.39
C LEU A 146 10.81 -18.49 -4.74
N THR A 147 12.01 -18.91 -5.15
CA THR A 147 13.10 -18.00 -5.48
C THR A 147 12.72 -17.08 -6.64
N ASN A 148 12.10 -17.62 -7.69
CA ASN A 148 11.70 -16.86 -8.87
C ASN A 148 10.57 -15.87 -8.57
N ILE A 149 9.53 -16.32 -7.87
CA ILE A 149 8.40 -15.48 -7.45
C ILE A 149 8.88 -14.38 -6.51
N THR A 150 9.70 -14.70 -5.52
CA THR A 150 10.23 -13.70 -4.58
C THR A 150 11.00 -12.62 -5.31
N ARG A 151 11.88 -12.96 -6.27
CA ARG A 151 12.62 -11.95 -7.05
C ARG A 151 11.70 -11.08 -7.90
N GLN A 152 10.75 -11.71 -8.61
CA GLN A 152 9.79 -10.99 -9.45
C GLN A 152 8.95 -10.02 -8.61
N LYS A 153 8.30 -10.54 -7.57
CA LYS A 153 7.36 -9.78 -6.74
C LYS A 153 8.05 -8.77 -5.85
N PHE A 154 9.26 -9.03 -5.38
CA PHE A 154 10.04 -8.02 -4.66
C PHE A 154 10.31 -6.79 -5.55
N LYS A 155 10.72 -7.04 -6.80
CA LYS A 155 10.99 -5.97 -7.77
C LYS A 155 9.73 -5.18 -8.11
N GLU A 156 8.62 -5.87 -8.36
CA GLU A 156 7.30 -5.28 -8.59
C GLU A 156 6.82 -4.44 -7.40
N ALA A 157 6.94 -4.97 -6.18
CA ALA A 157 6.49 -4.29 -4.97
C ALA A 157 7.22 -2.96 -4.78
N TYR A 158 8.55 -2.96 -4.86
CA TYR A 158 9.32 -1.74 -4.64
C TYR A 158 9.27 -0.76 -5.81
N ASP A 159 8.96 -1.21 -7.03
CA ASP A 159 8.60 -0.30 -8.14
C ASP A 159 7.35 0.51 -7.78
N LEU A 160 6.27 -0.16 -7.33
CA LEU A 160 5.04 0.50 -6.89
C LEU A 160 5.29 1.46 -5.73
N HIS A 161 6.02 1.01 -4.71
CA HIS A 161 6.32 1.84 -3.54
C HIS A 161 7.08 3.10 -3.91
N LEU A 162 8.18 2.97 -4.66
CA LEU A 162 9.03 4.11 -5.01
C LEU A 162 8.34 5.08 -5.98
N ALA A 163 7.58 4.56 -6.94
CA ALA A 163 6.73 5.36 -7.81
C ALA A 163 5.73 6.21 -7.02
N ALA A 164 5.06 5.61 -6.04
CA ALA A 164 4.11 6.30 -5.17
C ALA A 164 4.79 7.40 -4.32
N VAL A 165 6.00 7.13 -3.81
CA VAL A 165 6.79 8.12 -3.06
C VAL A 165 7.16 9.31 -3.94
N ILE A 166 7.61 9.07 -5.18
CA ILE A 166 7.97 10.12 -6.13
C ILE A 166 6.73 10.97 -6.47
N GLU A 167 5.62 10.33 -6.86
CA GLU A 167 4.38 11.03 -7.20
C GLU A 167 3.90 11.94 -6.04
N ARG A 168 3.83 11.39 -4.82
CA ARG A 168 3.45 12.17 -3.63
C ARG A 168 4.37 13.36 -3.42
N ALA A 169 5.69 13.14 -3.46
CA ALA A 169 6.67 14.19 -3.18
C ALA A 169 6.60 15.33 -4.22
N GLU A 170 6.48 14.99 -5.50
CA GLU A 170 6.40 15.98 -6.58
C GLU A 170 5.09 16.78 -6.50
N LYS A 171 3.95 16.12 -6.31
CA LYS A 171 2.64 16.79 -6.18
C LYS A 171 2.55 17.67 -4.94
N GLN A 172 3.05 17.22 -3.79
CA GLN A 172 3.12 18.07 -2.59
C GLN A 172 4.06 19.26 -2.79
N ALA A 173 5.17 19.09 -3.51
CA ALA A 173 6.08 20.20 -3.81
C ALA A 173 5.42 21.24 -4.74
N MET A 174 4.61 20.83 -5.72
CA MET A 174 3.84 21.74 -6.57
C MET A 174 2.82 22.55 -5.74
N LEU A 175 1.99 21.85 -4.94
CA LEU A 175 1.00 22.49 -4.05
C LEU A 175 1.65 23.48 -3.08
N ALA A 176 2.76 23.10 -2.45
CA ALA A 176 3.48 23.98 -1.52
C ALA A 176 4.03 25.24 -2.20
N LYS A 177 4.48 25.15 -3.46
CA LYS A 177 4.93 26.33 -4.22
C LYS A 177 3.77 27.29 -4.49
N HIS A 178 2.60 26.78 -4.88
CA HIS A 178 1.41 27.61 -5.10
C HIS A 178 0.89 28.21 -3.79
N ALA A 179 0.90 27.47 -2.69
CA ALA A 179 0.55 28.00 -1.37
C ALA A 179 1.45 29.18 -0.97
N ARG A 180 2.75 29.10 -1.27
CA ARG A 180 3.66 30.24 -1.09
C ARG A 180 3.38 31.42 -2.01
N ARG A 181 2.83 31.19 -3.22
CA ARG A 181 2.38 32.28 -4.11
C ARG A 181 1.18 33.00 -3.51
N VAL A 182 0.21 32.26 -2.95
CA VAL A 182 -0.96 32.82 -2.25
C VAL A 182 -0.53 33.76 -1.13
N LEU A 183 0.51 33.38 -0.35
CA LEU A 183 1.02 34.25 0.73
C LEU A 183 1.52 35.63 0.24
N ASN A 184 1.97 35.76 -1.01
CA ASN A 184 2.41 37.05 -1.55
C ASN A 184 1.22 38.00 -1.87
N LEU A 185 -0.02 37.54 -1.74
CA LEU A 185 -1.21 38.38 -1.89
C LEU A 185 -1.51 39.18 -0.62
N LEU A 186 -0.94 38.77 0.52
CA LEU A 186 -1.11 39.44 1.79
C LEU A 186 -0.05 40.53 1.97
N ASP A 187 -0.49 41.79 2.11
CA ASP A 187 0.37 42.90 2.48
C ASP A 187 0.57 42.92 4.00
N ASP A 188 1.79 42.70 4.46
CA ASP A 188 2.19 42.70 5.88
C ASP A 188 2.71 44.06 6.35
N SER A 189 2.56 45.11 5.53
CA SER A 189 2.97 46.47 5.89
C SER A 189 2.25 46.96 7.16
N PRO A 190 2.97 47.44 8.18
CA PRO A 190 2.35 47.91 9.42
C PRO A 190 1.56 49.20 9.18
N ILE A 191 0.38 49.30 9.80
CA ILE A 191 -0.45 50.51 9.79
C ILE A 191 -0.28 51.34 11.06
N VAL A 192 -0.53 52.65 10.95
CA VAL A 192 -0.56 53.54 12.12
C VAL A 192 -1.87 53.31 12.89
N PRO A 193 -1.87 53.31 14.23
CA PRO A 193 -3.11 53.20 15.00
C PRO A 193 -4.16 54.24 14.58
N GLY A 194 -5.34 53.77 14.18
CA GLY A 194 -6.45 54.60 13.69
C GLY A 194 -6.55 54.70 12.16
N GLU A 195 -5.57 54.20 11.42
CA GLU A 195 -5.66 53.99 9.98
C GLU A 195 -6.26 52.60 9.68
N ALA A 196 -6.84 52.44 8.48
CA ALA A 196 -7.32 51.16 7.99
C ALA A 196 -6.36 50.62 6.93
N HIS A 197 -6.27 49.30 6.80
CA HIS A 197 -5.57 48.68 5.68
C HIS A 197 -6.21 49.09 4.33
N PRO A 198 -5.44 49.12 3.24
CA PRO A 198 -5.98 49.27 1.89
C PRO A 198 -7.02 48.17 1.59
N THR A 199 -7.99 48.49 0.74
CA THR A 199 -8.97 47.49 0.27
C THR A 199 -8.25 46.34 -0.43
N TYR A 200 -8.58 45.12 -0.04
CA TYR A 200 -8.03 43.92 -0.66
C TYR A 200 -8.52 43.79 -2.12
N ALA A 201 -7.61 43.46 -3.03
CA ALA A 201 -7.88 43.26 -4.45
C ALA A 201 -7.29 41.95 -5.01
N GLY A 202 -6.83 41.07 -4.12
CA GLY A 202 -6.11 39.85 -4.48
C GLY A 202 -6.99 38.66 -4.89
N GLU A 203 -8.32 38.74 -4.72
CA GLU A 203 -9.25 37.63 -4.95
C GLU A 203 -9.06 36.95 -6.32
N SER A 204 -9.03 37.75 -7.41
CA SER A 204 -8.85 37.23 -8.77
C SER A 204 -7.49 36.54 -8.95
N ALA A 205 -6.43 37.13 -8.40
CA ALA A 205 -5.09 36.55 -8.48
C ALA A 205 -4.99 35.26 -7.66
N GLY A 206 -5.69 35.18 -6.53
CA GLY A 206 -5.82 33.97 -5.72
C GLY A 206 -6.50 32.83 -6.48
N SER A 207 -7.62 33.12 -7.16
CA SER A 207 -8.28 32.16 -8.04
C SER A 207 -7.38 31.67 -9.18
N ASP A 208 -6.62 32.57 -9.81
CA ASP A 208 -5.67 32.20 -10.86
C ASP A 208 -4.57 31.26 -10.33
N ILE A 209 -4.06 31.49 -9.12
CA ILE A 209 -3.08 30.58 -8.48
C ILE A 209 -3.67 29.18 -8.24
N LEU A 210 -4.94 29.08 -7.84
CA LEU A 210 -5.59 27.78 -7.68
C LEU A 210 -5.76 27.05 -9.02
N ASN A 211 -6.17 27.77 -10.07
CA ASN A 211 -6.29 27.21 -11.41
C ASN A 211 -4.93 26.71 -11.93
N ASP A 212 -3.86 27.50 -11.74
CA ASP A 212 -2.49 27.09 -12.07
C ASP A 212 -2.10 25.79 -11.34
N ALA A 213 -2.43 25.68 -10.05
CA ALA A 213 -2.13 24.50 -9.25
C ALA A 213 -2.88 23.26 -9.77
N GLU A 214 -4.17 23.41 -10.08
CA GLU A 214 -4.98 22.34 -10.65
C GLU A 214 -4.43 21.88 -12.01
N ASP A 215 -4.10 22.82 -12.89
CA ASP A 215 -3.57 22.51 -14.22
C ASP A 215 -2.20 21.83 -14.14
N GLU A 216 -1.32 22.28 -13.25
CA GLU A 216 -0.01 21.64 -13.04
C GLU A 216 -0.15 20.22 -12.48
N LEU A 217 -1.08 20.01 -11.52
CA LEU A 217 -1.39 18.68 -10.99
C LEU A 217 -1.97 17.75 -12.05
N ARG A 218 -2.87 18.25 -12.91
CA ARG A 218 -3.45 17.49 -14.03
C ARG A 218 -2.41 17.17 -15.11
N ALA A 219 -1.47 18.07 -15.35
CA ALA A 219 -0.40 17.90 -16.32
C ALA A 219 0.75 17.03 -15.79
N TRP A 220 0.78 16.73 -14.49
CA TRP A 220 1.81 15.87 -13.92
C TRP A 220 1.82 14.48 -14.57
N GLN A 221 3.02 13.99 -14.86
CA GLN A 221 3.25 12.66 -15.40
C GLN A 221 4.51 12.07 -14.76
N PRO A 222 4.59 10.74 -14.59
CA PRO A 222 5.79 10.06 -14.15
C PRO A 222 7.01 10.42 -15.01
N ARG A 223 8.08 10.94 -14.40
CA ARG A 223 9.36 11.29 -15.07
C ARG A 223 10.54 10.50 -14.51
N TYR A 224 10.38 9.18 -14.40
CA TYR A 224 11.42 8.27 -13.96
C TYR A 224 11.54 7.07 -14.90
N GLU A 225 12.74 6.49 -14.98
CA GLU A 225 13.01 5.37 -15.87
C GLU A 225 12.26 4.11 -15.43
N PRO A 226 11.60 3.39 -16.37
CA PRO A 226 10.97 2.13 -16.04
C PRO A 226 11.98 1.10 -15.53
N ILE A 227 11.61 0.38 -14.49
CA ILE A 227 12.41 -0.69 -13.93
C ILE A 227 12.40 -1.89 -14.89
N SER A 228 13.55 -2.18 -15.51
CA SER A 228 13.71 -3.31 -16.44
C SER A 228 13.29 -4.64 -15.80
N SER A 229 12.33 -5.37 -16.37
CA SER A 229 11.86 -6.64 -15.80
C SER A 229 11.95 -7.78 -16.82
N ASN A 230 12.68 -8.84 -16.46
CA ASN A 230 12.68 -10.11 -17.20
C ASN A 230 11.56 -11.05 -16.72
N ALA A 231 10.57 -10.55 -15.97
CA ALA A 231 9.47 -11.37 -15.47
C ALA A 231 8.68 -12.05 -16.61
N ALA A 232 8.67 -11.46 -17.80
CA ALA A 232 8.07 -12.07 -18.99
C ALA A 232 8.72 -13.40 -19.41
N SER A 233 9.96 -13.70 -18.98
CA SER A 233 10.60 -14.99 -19.26
C SER A 233 10.15 -16.11 -18.32
N LEU A 234 9.38 -15.79 -17.26
CA LEU A 234 8.79 -16.79 -16.36
C LEU A 234 7.56 -17.40 -17.02
N GLY A 235 7.63 -18.70 -17.32
CA GLY A 235 6.53 -19.50 -17.82
C GLY A 235 5.58 -19.97 -16.72
N ALA A 236 4.70 -20.90 -17.08
CA ALA A 236 3.72 -21.48 -16.17
C ALA A 236 4.39 -22.02 -14.90
N GLY A 237 3.80 -21.70 -13.74
CA GLY A 237 4.32 -22.13 -12.45
C GLY A 237 5.65 -21.48 -12.05
N ALA A 238 5.98 -20.28 -12.54
CA ALA A 238 7.19 -19.53 -12.15
C ALA A 238 8.52 -20.26 -12.42
N MET A 239 8.53 -21.14 -13.42
CA MET A 239 9.75 -21.73 -13.98
C MET A 239 10.11 -21.00 -15.28
N PRO A 240 11.39 -20.95 -15.69
CA PRO A 240 11.76 -20.32 -16.95
C PRO A 240 10.97 -20.98 -18.10
N SER A 241 10.37 -20.15 -18.96
CA SER A 241 9.82 -20.64 -20.23
C SER A 241 10.97 -21.21 -21.06
N SER A 242 10.74 -22.33 -21.74
CA SER A 242 11.74 -23.13 -22.47
C SER A 242 12.32 -22.44 -23.72
N GLY A 243 12.54 -21.13 -23.67
CA GLY A 243 12.96 -20.27 -24.78
C GLY A 243 14.34 -19.62 -24.62
N VAL A 244 15.18 -20.07 -23.68
CA VAL A 244 16.61 -19.74 -23.69
C VAL A 244 17.34 -20.89 -24.39
N GLY A 245 17.85 -20.62 -25.59
CA GLY A 245 18.32 -21.61 -26.56
C GLY A 245 19.28 -22.66 -26.00
N ILE A 246 18.77 -23.89 -25.87
CA ILE A 246 19.58 -25.10 -25.90
C ILE A 246 18.89 -26.05 -26.89
N SER A 247 19.47 -26.15 -28.09
CA SER A 247 19.17 -27.20 -29.04
C SER A 247 19.69 -28.53 -28.51
N SER A 248 18.80 -29.42 -28.08
CA SER A 248 18.68 -30.82 -28.55
C SER A 248 17.99 -31.74 -27.54
N SER A 249 16.81 -32.23 -27.94
CA SER A 249 16.27 -33.59 -27.78
C SER A 249 16.45 -34.35 -26.46
N ALA A 250 15.33 -34.58 -25.73
CA ALA A 250 14.75 -35.92 -25.54
C ALA A 250 13.56 -35.95 -24.55
N SER A 251 12.57 -36.77 -24.94
CA SER A 251 11.57 -37.51 -24.13
C SER A 251 10.57 -36.76 -23.23
N GLU A 252 9.36 -36.63 -23.78
CA GLU A 252 8.06 -36.96 -23.19
C GLU A 252 8.11 -37.74 -21.86
N TYR A 253 7.69 -37.11 -20.76
CA TYR A 253 6.94 -37.71 -19.65
C TYR A 253 6.23 -36.58 -18.90
N ALA A 254 4.91 -36.49 -19.06
CA ALA A 254 4.07 -35.58 -18.28
C ALA A 254 3.71 -36.21 -16.93
N PRO A 255 3.95 -35.56 -15.78
CA PRO A 255 3.25 -35.89 -14.56
C PRO A 255 2.06 -34.95 -14.38
N THR A 256 0.88 -35.53 -14.19
CA THR A 256 -0.37 -34.87 -13.83
C THR A 256 -0.16 -34.02 -12.58
N ALA A 257 -0.23 -32.70 -12.72
CA ALA A 257 -0.11 -31.77 -11.61
C ALA A 257 -1.44 -31.72 -10.83
N VAL A 258 -1.42 -32.20 -9.59
CA VAL A 258 -2.40 -31.86 -8.56
C VAL A 258 -1.79 -30.71 -7.77
N GLY A 259 -2.30 -29.48 -7.96
CA GLY A 259 -1.82 -28.30 -7.26
C GLY A 259 -2.60 -27.06 -7.67
N GLY A 260 -3.26 -26.43 -6.69
CA GLY A 260 -4.28 -25.40 -6.89
C GLY A 260 -3.86 -24.24 -7.79
N GLU A 261 -4.81 -23.80 -8.60
CA GLU A 261 -4.71 -22.65 -9.48
C GLU A 261 -4.31 -21.41 -8.67
N VAL A 262 -3.04 -21.01 -8.79
CA VAL A 262 -2.68 -19.62 -8.51
C VAL A 262 -3.21 -18.84 -9.70
N GLN A 263 -4.34 -18.18 -9.51
CA GLN A 263 -5.01 -17.38 -10.51
C GLN A 263 -4.10 -16.22 -10.92
N GLN A 264 -3.25 -16.44 -11.93
CA GLN A 264 -2.58 -15.39 -12.66
C GLN A 264 -3.66 -14.70 -13.50
N SER A 265 -4.11 -13.53 -13.04
CA SER A 265 -4.83 -12.61 -13.90
C SER A 265 -3.90 -12.25 -15.08
N ARG A 266 -4.28 -12.71 -16.27
CA ARG A 266 -3.70 -12.25 -17.53
C ARG A 266 -4.06 -10.77 -17.66
N ILE A 267 -3.12 -9.88 -17.36
CA ILE A 267 -3.34 -8.44 -17.49
C ILE A 267 -3.25 -8.10 -18.98
N GLU A 268 -4.40 -7.87 -19.63
CA GLU A 268 -4.47 -7.15 -20.90
C GLU A 268 -4.41 -5.64 -20.61
N GLY A 269 -3.47 -4.94 -21.27
CA GLY A 269 -3.29 -3.48 -21.22
C GLY A 269 -1.95 -3.04 -20.62
N ASP A 270 -0.91 -2.99 -21.46
CA ASP A 270 0.53 -2.91 -21.19
C ASP A 270 1.05 -1.60 -20.52
N VAL A 271 0.59 -1.28 -19.31
CA VAL A 271 1.29 -0.32 -18.45
C VAL A 271 1.26 -0.80 -17.00
N HIS A 272 2.45 -1.08 -16.44
CA HIS A 272 2.63 -1.44 -15.02
C HIS A 272 1.97 -0.38 -14.14
N PRO A 273 1.31 -0.73 -13.01
CA PRO A 273 0.55 0.25 -12.23
C PRO A 273 1.38 1.45 -11.76
N ALA A 274 2.69 1.25 -11.54
CA ALA A 274 3.64 2.33 -11.22
C ALA A 274 3.72 3.43 -12.28
N TYR A 275 3.40 3.14 -13.55
CA TYR A 275 3.52 4.07 -14.67
C TYR A 275 2.16 4.55 -15.21
N ARG A 276 1.06 4.19 -14.54
CA ARG A 276 -0.28 4.67 -14.95
C ARG A 276 -0.46 6.10 -14.46
N THR A 277 -0.78 7.01 -15.38
CA THR A 277 -1.32 8.32 -15.01
C THR A 277 -2.67 8.11 -14.32
N SER A 278 -2.77 8.49 -13.03
CA SER A 278 -4.03 8.52 -12.30
C SER A 278 -4.99 9.48 -13.02
N LYS A 279 -5.96 8.93 -13.77
CA LYS A 279 -7.11 9.73 -14.22
C LYS A 279 -7.83 10.16 -12.95
N ALA A 280 -7.77 11.45 -12.63
CA ALA A 280 -8.51 12.07 -11.55
C ALA A 280 -9.94 11.51 -11.55
N ARG A 281 -10.34 10.88 -10.44
CA ARG A 281 -11.75 10.53 -10.23
C ARG A 281 -12.49 11.86 -10.10
N SER A 282 -13.18 12.26 -11.16
CA SER A 282 -14.09 13.41 -11.12
C SER A 282 -15.08 13.18 -9.98
N ALA A 283 -15.04 14.05 -8.97
CA ALA A 283 -16.07 14.14 -7.95
C ALA A 283 -17.38 14.57 -8.63
N SER A 284 -18.25 13.61 -8.96
CA SER A 284 -19.64 13.91 -9.27
C SER A 284 -20.46 13.83 -7.98
N GLY A 285 -20.61 14.97 -7.32
CA GLY A 285 -21.71 15.16 -6.39
C GLY A 285 -23.03 15.18 -7.18
N SER A 286 -23.98 14.33 -6.80
CA SER A 286 -25.39 14.65 -6.97
C SER A 286 -26.20 13.98 -5.87
N SER A 287 -26.69 14.83 -4.97
CA SER A 287 -27.71 14.58 -3.98
C SER A 287 -28.99 14.00 -4.62
N ALA A 288 -29.51 12.92 -4.06
CA ALA A 288 -30.93 12.56 -4.15
C ALA A 288 -31.29 11.80 -2.86
N GLY A 289 -32.34 12.28 -2.19
CA GLY A 289 -32.67 11.94 -0.82
C GLY A 289 -33.24 10.53 -0.63
N GLY A 290 -33.14 10.09 0.62
CA GLY A 290 -33.77 8.88 1.13
C GLY A 290 -33.83 8.94 2.65
N GLU A 291 -34.96 9.38 3.17
CA GLU A 291 -35.30 9.42 4.60
C GLU A 291 -35.01 8.08 5.30
N ARG A 292 -34.24 8.09 6.39
CA ARG A 292 -34.33 7.05 7.44
C ARG A 292 -34.14 7.62 8.84
N GLN A 293 -35.24 7.53 9.58
CA GLN A 293 -35.53 7.59 11.01
C GLN A 293 -34.35 7.76 11.99
N GLN A 294 -34.52 8.78 12.84
CA GLN A 294 -33.79 9.03 14.08
C GLN A 294 -33.90 7.85 15.05
N GLN A 295 -32.77 7.44 15.63
CA GLN A 295 -32.74 6.71 16.89
C GLN A 295 -31.70 7.37 17.79
N GLN A 296 -32.18 8.17 18.73
CA GLN A 296 -31.39 8.81 19.79
C GLN A 296 -30.87 7.75 20.75
N ASN A 297 -29.57 7.77 21.05
CA ASN A 297 -28.98 7.11 22.22
C ASN A 297 -28.33 8.17 23.13
N PRO A 298 -28.50 8.08 24.46
CA PRO A 298 -28.09 9.11 25.41
C PRO A 298 -26.58 9.09 25.75
N PRO A 299 -26.04 10.18 26.33
CA PRO A 299 -24.61 10.39 26.53
C PRO A 299 -24.06 9.69 27.79
N TYR A 300 -22.75 9.43 27.78
CA TYR A 300 -21.95 8.74 28.80
C TYR A 300 -22.08 9.31 30.23
N PRO A 301 -21.92 8.48 31.29
CA PRO A 301 -21.94 8.92 32.67
C PRO A 301 -20.61 9.54 33.11
N VAL A 302 -20.73 10.65 33.84
CA VAL A 302 -19.65 11.37 34.54
C VAL A 302 -19.37 10.65 35.86
N SER A 303 -18.10 10.39 36.17
CA SER A 303 -17.67 9.84 37.46
C SER A 303 -17.77 10.90 38.56
N GLU A 304 -18.63 10.67 39.55
CA GLU A 304 -18.71 11.45 40.78
C GLU A 304 -17.42 11.29 41.60
N VAL A 305 -16.79 12.42 41.91
CA VAL A 305 -15.73 12.55 42.90
C VAL A 305 -16.40 12.96 44.21
N GLU A 306 -16.17 12.19 45.26
CA GLU A 306 -16.67 12.43 46.62
C GLU A 306 -16.20 13.79 47.16
N GLU A 307 -17.13 14.70 47.45
CA GLU A 307 -16.91 15.84 48.33
C GLU A 307 -17.85 15.74 49.53
N GLY A 308 -17.25 15.49 50.70
CA GLY A 308 -17.93 15.44 51.98
C GLY A 308 -16.94 15.64 53.11
N ALA A 309 -16.68 16.91 53.46
CA ALA A 309 -16.55 17.44 54.83
C ALA A 309 -15.77 18.75 54.85
N MET A 310 -16.44 19.87 55.13
CA MET A 310 -16.21 20.70 56.33
C MET A 310 -16.85 22.09 56.21
N PHE A 311 -17.75 22.35 57.17
CA PHE A 311 -18.29 23.63 57.68
C PHE A 311 -19.12 24.54 56.75
#